data_AF-A0A536AN05-F1
#
_entry.id   AF-A0A536AN05-F1
#
_cell.length_a   1.000
_cell.length_b   1.000
_cell.length_c   1.000
_cell.angle_alpha   90.00
_cell.angle_beta   90.00
_cell.angle_gamma   90.00
#
_symmetry.space_group_name_H-M   'P 1'
#
loop_
_entity.id
_entity.type
_entity.pdbx_description
1 polymer ?
#
loop_
_entity_poly.entity_id
_entity_poly.type
_entity_poly.pdbx_seq_one_letter_code
_entity_poly.pdbx_strand_id
1 'polypeptide(L)'
;MDAFGRLVPWHLTRTIALGDEVRVSYVYRNVGDRPHVAYWCAHPLFKYEEGMDLAIPDLAEGTSTKLFLPPRSVARYRLGWSSGAAIEMSWDSALTPDVAIWACNGDLGGYRQVAVEPATASPLLEPGGSYSWWLRIAAL
;
A
#
# COMPACT_ATOMS: atom_id res chain seq x y z
N MET A 1 -14.19 7.85 5.40
CA MET A 1 -14.54 6.44 5.68
C MET A 1 -13.89 6.10 6.99
N ASP A 2 -14.62 5.43 7.86
CA ASP A 2 -14.18 5.13 9.21
C ASP A 2 -14.25 3.62 9.43
N ALA A 3 -13.24 3.08 10.10
CA ALA A 3 -13.16 1.69 10.51
C ALA A 3 -12.75 1.62 11.98
N PHE A 4 -13.28 0.63 12.69
CA PHE A 4 -13.06 0.46 14.12
C PHE A 4 -12.64 -0.97 14.42
N GLY A 5 -11.66 -1.14 15.29
CA GLY A 5 -11.22 -2.44 15.77
C GLY A 5 -12.07 -2.93 16.96
N ARG A 6 -12.49 -4.20 16.92
CA ARG A 6 -13.30 -4.81 17.98
C ARG A 6 -12.45 -5.46 19.08
N LEU A 7 -11.44 -6.24 18.70
CA LEU A 7 -10.54 -6.92 19.63
C LEU A 7 -9.42 -6.01 20.10
N VAL A 8 -8.91 -5.20 19.18
CA VAL A 8 -7.93 -4.17 19.43
C VAL A 8 -8.64 -2.83 19.23
N PRO A 9 -8.79 -1.98 20.26
CA PRO A 9 -9.61 -0.77 20.19
C PRO A 9 -8.89 0.35 19.44
N TRP A 10 -9.02 0.35 18.11
CA TRP A 10 -8.51 1.41 17.24
C TRP A 10 -9.62 2.04 16.41
N HIS A 11 -9.36 3.27 15.96
CA HIS A 11 -10.17 3.98 14.98
C HIS A 11 -9.29 4.43 13.83
N LEU A 12 -9.63 4.04 12.61
CA LEU A 12 -8.96 4.47 11.39
C LEU A 12 -9.93 5.34 10.59
N THR A 13 -9.53 6.58 10.34
CA THR A 13 -10.20 7.46 9.37
C THR A 13 -9.39 7.48 8.08
N ARG A 14 -10.07 7.25 6.95
CA ARG A 14 -9.52 7.35 5.60
C ARG A 14 -10.27 8.41 4.79
N THR A 15 -9.51 9.33 4.20
CA THR A 15 -10.02 10.36 3.29
C THR A 15 -9.39 10.17 1.91
N ILE A 16 -10.21 10.25 0.86
CA ILE A 16 -9.76 10.19 -0.53
C ILE A 16 -10.11 11.52 -1.18
N ALA A 17 -9.11 12.21 -1.71
CA ALA A 17 -9.28 13.39 -2.54
C ALA A 17 -8.93 13.04 -3.99
N LEU A 18 -9.78 13.48 -4.93
CA LEU A 18 -9.63 13.26 -6.36
C LEU A 18 -9.36 14.60 -7.05
N GLY A 19 -8.33 14.63 -7.88
CA GLY A 19 -7.97 15.73 -8.77
C GLY A 19 -7.09 15.19 -9.90
N ASP A 20 -6.05 15.92 -10.29
CA ASP A 20 -5.01 15.42 -11.22
C ASP A 20 -4.25 14.20 -10.64
N GLU A 21 -4.37 13.99 -9.33
CA GLU A 21 -3.91 12.83 -8.60
C GLU A 21 -5.00 12.29 -7.67
N VAL A 22 -4.85 11.04 -7.25
CA VAL A 22 -5.58 10.46 -6.12
C VAL A 22 -4.72 10.58 -4.89
N ARG A 23 -5.19 11.34 -3.89
CA ARG A 23 -4.56 11.44 -2.57
C ARG A 23 -5.40 10.68 -1.55
N VAL A 24 -4.78 9.71 -0.90
CA VAL A 24 -5.40 8.97 0.20
C VAL A 24 -4.67 9.31 1.49
N SER A 25 -5.40 9.81 2.48
CA SER A 25 -4.86 10.17 3.80
C SER A 25 -5.50 9.31 4.88
N TYR A 26 -4.69 8.95 5.86
CA TYR A 26 -5.06 8.04 6.94
C TYR A 26 -4.73 8.68 8.29
N VAL A 27 -5.62 8.46 9.26
CA VAL A 27 -5.36 8.72 10.67
C VAL A 27 -5.78 7.49 11.45
N TYR A 28 -4.83 6.82 12.07
CA TYR A 28 -5.07 5.74 13.03
C TYR A 28 -4.98 6.30 14.44
N ARG A 29 -5.93 5.94 15.29
CA ARG A 29 -5.94 6.33 16.70
C ARG A 29 -6.08 5.11 17.61
N ASN A 30 -5.27 5.07 18.65
CA ASN A 30 -5.52 4.19 19.79
C ASN A 30 -6.67 4.77 20.62
N VAL A 31 -7.82 4.09 20.63
CA VAL A 31 -9.00 4.48 21.43
C VAL A 31 -9.22 3.55 22.62
N GLY A 32 -8.24 2.71 22.94
CA GLY A 32 -8.21 1.87 24.13
C GLY A 32 -7.54 2.51 25.33
N ASP A 33 -7.35 1.69 26.35
CA ASP A 33 -6.73 2.02 27.63
C ASP A 33 -5.31 1.45 27.78
N ARG A 34 -4.79 0.78 26.76
CA ARG A 34 -3.43 0.17 26.75
C ARG A 34 -2.67 0.52 25.47
N PRO A 35 -1.33 0.59 25.54
CA PRO A 35 -0.50 0.75 24.35
C PRO A 35 -0.71 -0.40 23.36
N HIS A 36 -0.71 -0.09 22.08
CA HIS A 36 -0.77 -1.10 21.01
C HIS A 36 -0.12 -0.61 19.73
N VAL A 37 0.17 -1.54 18.83
CA VAL A 37 0.84 -1.26 17.56
C VAL A 37 -0.18 -0.94 16.46
N ALA A 38 0.06 0.14 15.72
CA ALA A 38 -0.76 0.53 14.59
C ALA A 38 -0.30 -0.21 13.32
N TYR A 39 -0.95 -1.33 13.00
CA TYR A 39 -0.69 -2.06 11.76
C TYR A 39 -1.53 -1.54 10.61
N TRP A 40 -0.88 -1.18 9.51
CA TRP A 40 -1.54 -0.84 8.26
C TRP A 40 -0.65 -1.10 7.05
N CYS A 41 -1.28 -1.48 5.94
CA CYS A 41 -0.65 -1.62 4.64
C CYS A 41 -1.61 -1.13 3.54
N ALA A 42 -1.09 -0.47 2.52
CA ALA A 42 -1.82 -0.21 1.28
C ALA A 42 -1.82 -1.47 0.42
N HIS A 43 -2.95 -1.79 -0.23
CA HIS A 43 -3.00 -2.89 -1.20
C HIS A 43 -3.80 -2.52 -2.46
N PRO A 44 -3.45 -1.41 -3.14
CA PRO A 44 -4.14 -1.00 -4.36
C PRO A 44 -3.82 -1.98 -5.50
N LEU A 45 -4.86 -2.62 -6.03
CA LEU A 45 -4.75 -3.59 -7.11
C LEU A 45 -4.88 -2.89 -8.46
N PHE A 46 -3.83 -2.96 -9.27
CA PHE A 46 -3.83 -2.54 -10.67
C PHE A 46 -3.75 -3.75 -11.59
N LYS A 47 -4.00 -3.55 -12.89
CA LYS A 47 -3.84 -4.61 -13.89
C LYS A 47 -2.38 -5.04 -13.98
N TYR A 48 -2.11 -6.34 -13.99
CA TYR A 48 -0.81 -6.89 -14.37
C TYR A 48 -0.79 -7.17 -15.88
N GLU A 49 0.33 -6.88 -16.53
CA GLU A 49 0.63 -7.26 -17.91
C GLU A 49 2.02 -7.91 -17.95
N GLU A 50 2.19 -8.88 -18.85
CA GLU A 50 3.50 -9.45 -19.12
C GLU A 50 4.44 -8.36 -19.67
N GLY A 51 5.70 -8.36 -19.22
CA GLY A 51 6.70 -7.37 -19.61
C GLY A 51 6.56 -5.99 -18.95
N MET A 52 5.72 -5.85 -17.91
CA MET A 52 5.78 -4.66 -17.05
C MET A 52 7.14 -4.57 -16.36
N ASP A 53 7.73 -3.38 -16.36
CA ASP A 53 8.97 -3.09 -15.64
C ASP A 53 8.70 -3.06 -14.13
N LEU A 54 8.87 -4.23 -13.51
CA LEU A 54 8.73 -4.44 -12.07
C LEU A 54 10.06 -4.94 -11.51
N ALA A 55 10.28 -4.73 -10.21
CA ALA A 55 11.46 -5.24 -9.51
C ALA A 55 11.40 -6.75 -9.25
N ILE A 56 10.43 -7.45 -9.84
CA ILE A 56 10.24 -8.90 -9.76
C ILE A 56 10.53 -9.54 -11.10
N PRO A 57 10.95 -10.83 -11.13
CA PRO A 57 11.04 -11.57 -12.38
C PRO A 57 9.69 -11.68 -13.08
N ASP A 58 9.73 -11.89 -14.40
CA ASP A 58 8.53 -12.22 -15.18
C ASP A 58 7.81 -13.43 -14.60
N LEU A 59 6.48 -13.33 -14.50
CA LEU A 59 5.64 -14.38 -13.95
C LEU A 59 5.04 -15.24 -15.05
N ALA A 60 5.26 -16.56 -14.95
CA ALA A 60 4.55 -17.53 -15.76
C ALA A 60 3.04 -17.49 -15.48
N GLU A 61 2.23 -17.85 -16.47
CA GLU A 61 0.77 -17.99 -16.31
C GLU A 61 0.44 -18.98 -15.18
N GLY A 62 -0.54 -18.64 -14.35
CA GLY A 62 -0.94 -19.41 -13.17
C GLY A 62 -0.04 -19.23 -11.95
N THR A 63 0.83 -18.21 -11.92
CA THR A 63 1.73 -17.96 -10.78
C THR A 63 1.53 -16.58 -10.14
N SER A 64 1.93 -16.47 -8.88
CA SER A 64 2.02 -15.20 -8.16
C SER A 64 3.32 -15.12 -7.37
N THR A 65 3.71 -13.89 -7.02
CA THR A 65 4.87 -13.65 -6.16
C THR A 65 4.65 -12.46 -5.24
N LYS A 66 5.45 -12.41 -4.19
CA LYS A 66 5.56 -11.26 -3.30
C LYS A 66 7.03 -10.98 -3.01
N LEU A 67 7.49 -9.81 -3.42
CA LEU A 67 8.83 -9.33 -3.12
C LEU A 67 8.77 -8.28 -2.03
N PHE A 68 9.56 -8.44 -0.98
CA PHE A 68 9.76 -7.41 0.03
C PHE A 68 11.01 -6.61 -0.31
N LEU A 69 10.87 -5.29 -0.40
CA LEU A 69 12.00 -4.39 -0.60
C LEU A 69 12.67 -4.07 0.74
N PRO A 70 13.97 -3.72 0.77
CA PRO A 70 14.60 -3.26 1.99
C PRO A 70 13.87 -2.03 2.56
N PRO A 71 13.67 -1.93 3.89
CA PRO A 71 12.93 -0.81 4.48
C PRO A 71 13.54 0.54 4.08
N ARG A 72 12.68 1.50 3.73
CA ARG A 72 13.05 2.87 3.30
C ARG A 72 13.88 2.95 2.02
N SER A 73 14.06 1.84 1.29
CA SER A 73 14.82 1.85 0.04
C SER A 73 14.15 2.66 -1.07
N VAL A 74 12.82 2.80 -1.02
CA VAL A 74 12.03 3.58 -1.97
C VAL A 74 10.92 4.35 -1.24
N ALA A 75 10.56 5.51 -1.79
CA ALA A 75 9.42 6.34 -1.35
C ALA A 75 8.42 6.63 -2.49
N ARG A 76 8.74 6.12 -3.68
CA ARG A 76 7.92 6.20 -4.89
C ARG A 76 8.13 4.95 -5.74
N TYR A 77 7.15 4.61 -6.56
CA TYR A 77 7.23 3.49 -7.50
C TYR A 77 6.41 3.79 -8.76
N ARG A 78 7.00 3.53 -9.93
CA ARG A 78 6.33 3.68 -11.22
C ARG A 78 5.75 2.33 -11.65
N LEU A 79 4.52 2.33 -12.12
CA LEU A 79 3.95 1.22 -12.88
C LEU A 79 3.68 1.71 -14.30
N GLY A 80 4.20 0.99 -15.29
CA GLY A 80 4.02 1.28 -16.71
C GLY A 80 3.44 0.07 -17.44
N TRP A 81 2.47 0.31 -18.30
CA TRP A 81 1.80 -0.71 -19.10
C TRP A 81 2.24 -0.66 -20.56
N SER A 82 2.10 -1.78 -21.26
CA SER A 82 2.45 -1.90 -22.69
C SER A 82 1.66 -0.96 -23.59
N SER A 83 0.47 -0.54 -23.13
CA SER A 83 -0.37 0.48 -23.78
C SER A 83 0.24 1.89 -23.80
N GLY A 84 1.30 2.13 -23.03
CA GLY A 84 1.90 3.46 -22.82
C GLY A 84 1.33 4.22 -21.62
N ALA A 85 0.24 3.73 -21.00
CA ALA A 85 -0.24 4.28 -19.74
C ALA A 85 0.79 4.04 -18.63
N ALA A 86 0.91 4.99 -17.70
CA ALA A 86 1.74 4.83 -16.53
C ALA A 86 1.19 5.63 -15.34
N ILE A 87 1.54 5.16 -14.14
CA ILE A 87 1.28 5.89 -12.89
C ILE A 87 2.55 5.94 -12.04
N GLU A 88 2.64 6.96 -11.19
CA GLU A 88 3.55 6.99 -10.05
C GLU A 88 2.75 6.91 -8.76
N MET A 89 3.17 5.98 -7.90
CA MET A 89 2.76 5.93 -6.51
C MET A 89 3.83 6.57 -5.64
N SER A 90 3.46 7.32 -4.60
CA SER A 90 4.41 7.86 -3.62
C SER A 90 3.81 7.95 -2.22
N TRP A 91 4.68 7.95 -1.22
CA TRP A 91 4.34 7.97 0.21
C TRP A 91 5.49 8.59 1.00
N ASP A 92 5.30 8.77 2.30
CA ASP A 92 6.37 9.13 3.22
C ASP A 92 7.06 7.86 3.74
N SER A 93 8.30 7.61 3.32
CA SER A 93 9.05 6.42 3.72
C SER A 93 9.53 6.47 5.18
N ALA A 94 9.54 7.63 5.84
CA ALA A 94 9.78 7.68 7.28
C ALA A 94 8.58 7.14 8.08
N LEU A 95 7.36 7.29 7.52
CA LEU A 95 6.12 6.86 8.16
C LEU A 95 5.63 5.48 7.70
N THR A 96 5.88 5.17 6.44
CA THR A 96 5.54 3.88 5.81
C THR A 96 6.81 3.27 5.19
N PRO A 97 7.73 2.79 6.03
CA PRO A 97 9.07 2.38 5.59
C PRO A 97 9.09 1.03 4.89
N ASP A 98 8.15 0.14 5.19
CA ASP A 98 8.13 -1.21 4.64
C ASP A 98 7.35 -1.21 3.33
N VAL A 99 7.87 -1.90 2.32
CA VAL A 99 7.24 -1.95 1.00
C VAL A 99 7.33 -3.36 0.45
N ALA A 100 6.19 -3.89 0.00
CA ALA A 100 6.16 -5.09 -0.82
C ALA A 100 5.62 -4.80 -2.22
N ILE A 101 6.04 -5.63 -3.18
CA ILE A 101 5.42 -5.71 -4.50
C ILE A 101 4.78 -7.08 -4.57
N TRP A 102 3.47 -7.09 -4.74
CA TRP A 102 2.71 -8.32 -5.02
C TRP A 102 2.27 -8.31 -6.46
N ALA A 103 2.40 -9.45 -7.14
CA ALA A 103 1.91 -9.63 -8.49
C ALA A 103 1.33 -11.03 -8.66
N CYS A 104 0.27 -11.13 -9.44
CA CYS A 104 -0.43 -12.35 -9.77
C CYS A 104 -0.71 -12.36 -11.27
N ASN A 105 -0.27 -13.43 -11.93
CA ASN A 105 -0.55 -13.71 -13.33
C ASN A 105 -1.48 -14.93 -13.44
N GLY A 106 -2.73 -14.81 -12.99
CA GLY A 106 -3.75 -15.84 -13.15
C GLY A 106 -3.84 -16.87 -12.02
N ASP A 107 -2.92 -16.88 -11.05
CA ASP A 107 -2.90 -17.82 -9.91
C ASP A 107 -4.20 -17.75 -9.06
N LEU A 108 -4.49 -16.58 -8.51
CA LEU A 108 -5.66 -16.39 -7.67
C LEU A 108 -6.89 -16.06 -8.52
N GLY A 109 -7.73 -17.05 -8.77
CA GLY A 109 -9.03 -16.88 -9.43
C GLY A 109 -8.95 -16.41 -10.89
N GLY A 110 -7.80 -16.58 -11.56
CA GLY A 110 -7.57 -16.10 -12.92
C GLY A 110 -7.26 -14.60 -13.02
N TYR A 111 -7.14 -13.89 -11.90
CA TYR A 111 -6.88 -12.46 -11.90
C TYR A 111 -5.42 -12.12 -12.27
N ARG A 112 -5.26 -11.04 -13.02
CA ARG A 112 -3.96 -10.48 -13.40
C ARG A 112 -3.80 -9.12 -12.75
N GLN A 113 -3.14 -9.11 -11.59
CA GLN A 113 -3.08 -7.92 -10.75
C GLN A 113 -1.68 -7.69 -10.19
N VAL A 114 -1.33 -6.42 -9.98
CA VAL A 114 -0.10 -5.97 -9.33
C VAL A 114 -0.45 -4.93 -8.27
N ALA A 115 0.27 -4.95 -7.14
CA ALA A 115 0.16 -3.98 -6.07
C ALA A 115 1.55 -3.56 -5.58
N VAL A 116 1.72 -2.26 -5.34
CA VAL A 116 2.82 -1.72 -4.55
C VAL A 116 2.25 -1.37 -3.18
N GLU A 117 2.84 -1.95 -2.15
CA GLU A 117 2.25 -2.06 -0.82
C GLU A 117 3.13 -1.36 0.23
N PRO A 118 3.13 -0.01 0.31
CA PRO A 118 3.75 0.67 1.44
C PRO A 118 2.96 0.40 2.72
N ALA A 119 3.68 0.13 3.80
CA ALA A 119 3.14 -0.27 5.08
C ALA A 119 3.82 0.46 6.23
N THR A 120 3.07 0.62 7.32
CA THR A 120 3.61 1.13 8.58
C THR A 120 4.49 0.06 9.22
N ALA A 121 5.65 0.43 9.79
CA ALA A 121 6.47 -0.47 10.62
C ALA A 121 5.88 -0.68 12.03
N SER A 122 4.56 -0.77 12.13
CA SER A 122 3.83 -1.11 13.36
C SER A 122 4.18 -0.21 14.55
N PRO A 123 4.13 1.13 14.43
CA PRO A 123 4.49 2.02 15.52
C PRO A 123 3.60 1.75 16.74
N LEU A 124 4.22 1.70 17.93
CA LEU A 124 3.50 1.59 19.19
C LEU A 124 2.85 2.94 19.52
N LEU A 125 1.54 2.94 19.77
CA LEU A 125 0.76 4.09 20.18
C LEU A 125 0.26 3.90 21.60
N GLU A 126 0.57 4.88 22.45
CA GLU A 126 -0.02 5.03 23.77
C GLU A 126 -1.54 5.27 23.70
N PRO A 127 -2.30 5.03 24.78
CA PRO A 127 -3.72 5.38 24.85
C PRO A 127 -4.00 6.82 24.40
N GLY A 128 -4.94 6.99 23.47
CA GLY A 128 -5.27 8.30 22.88
C GLY A 128 -4.30 8.80 21.81
N GLY A 129 -3.15 8.13 21.62
CA GLY A 129 -2.16 8.45 20.60
C GLY A 129 -2.66 8.21 19.17
N SER A 130 -2.05 8.91 18.21
CA SER A 130 -2.44 8.85 16.81
C SER A 130 -1.23 8.77 15.88
N TYR A 131 -1.44 8.13 14.72
CA TYR A 131 -0.49 8.05 13.62
C TYR A 131 -1.16 8.47 12.33
N SER A 132 -0.51 9.32 11.54
CA SER A 132 -1.09 9.87 10.30
C SER A 132 -0.11 9.76 9.15
N TRP A 133 -0.58 9.32 7.99
CA TRP A 133 0.24 9.16 6.79
C TRP A 133 -0.63 9.28 5.53
N TRP A 134 0.01 9.16 4.36
CA TRP A 134 -0.65 9.31 3.08
C TRP A 134 -0.07 8.42 1.99
N LEU A 135 -0.88 8.19 0.96
CA LEU A 135 -0.51 7.59 -0.31
C LEU A 135 -0.98 8.52 -1.43
N ARG A 136 -0.14 8.73 -2.43
CA ARG A 136 -0.46 9.47 -3.65
C ARG A 136 -0.35 8.53 -4.84
N ILE A 137 -1.28 8.65 -5.78
CA ILE A 137 -1.27 7.96 -7.07
C ILE A 137 -1.53 9.01 -8.15
N ALA A 138 -0.64 9.15 -9.13
CA ALA A 138 -0.81 10.10 -10.22
C ALA A 138 -0.52 9.44 -11.57
N ALA A 139 -1.25 9.85 -12.60
CA ALA A 139 -0.91 9.49 -13.98
C ALA A 139 0.41 10.18 -14.41
N LEU A 140 1.12 9.54 -15.35
CA LEU A 140 2.36 10.04 -15.97
C LEU A 140 2.21 10.20 -17.48
#